data_AF-A0A8S9DNE7-F1
#
_entry.id   AF-A0A8S9DNE7-F1
#
_cell.length_a   1.000
_cell.length_b   1.000
_cell.length_c   1.000
_cell.angle_alpha   90.00
_cell.angle_beta   90.00
_cell.angle_gamma   90.00
#
_symmetry.space_group_name_H-M   'P 1'
#
loop_
_entity.id
_entity.type
_entity.pdbx_description
1 polymer ?
#
loop_
_entity_poly.entity_id
_entity_poly.type
_entity_poly.pdbx_seq_one_letter_code
_entity_poly.pdbx_strand_id
1 'polypeptide(L)'
;QLVWMLPNYDCWEEHPEFLHPYSLATVYAGFQSIADLVRTGKMHAVSVPVDDLAAQVKAFILKSGVKDGKLIKLFSATEGNPASQYIDKNSVDSSLIGVSMPFQAIANDDPIVLLTVQEIEKDLHRPGGGVYRYKADVYYGGGEWLLLTAWLGWYYTSIKQFDQAKRLCEWIESKADADGFLAEQVSEHPMDSEHVQPWVKKWGPVAKPLTWSHAMYIILTNAIKEGNA
;
A
#
# COMPACT_ATOMS: atom_id res chain seq x y z
N GLN A 1 6.88 -24.71 12.40
CA GLN A 1 7.13 -24.21 11.04
C GLN A 1 6.59 -22.79 10.97
N LEU A 2 7.36 -21.83 10.45
CA LEU A 2 6.88 -20.46 10.26
C LEU A 2 6.05 -20.37 8.99
N VAL A 3 4.97 -19.58 9.02
CA VAL A 3 3.95 -19.54 7.96
C VAL A 3 4.03 -18.30 7.06
N TRP A 4 4.95 -17.36 7.32
CA TRP A 4 5.04 -16.10 6.56
C TRP A 4 5.48 -16.29 5.09
N MET A 5 5.99 -17.47 4.73
CA MET A 5 6.32 -17.84 3.35
C MET A 5 5.17 -18.56 2.63
N LEU A 6 4.04 -18.79 3.30
CA LEU A 6 2.86 -19.40 2.67
C LEU A 6 2.11 -18.33 1.87
N PRO A 7 1.70 -18.63 0.62
CA PRO A 7 0.81 -17.76 -0.14
C PRO A 7 -0.46 -17.40 0.63
N ASN A 8 -0.91 -16.16 0.48
CA ASN A 8 -2.12 -15.63 1.10
C ASN A 8 -2.65 -14.44 0.32
N TYR A 9 -3.84 -13.96 0.67
CA TYR A 9 -4.42 -12.75 0.08
C TYR A 9 -3.58 -11.51 0.42
N ASP A 10 -3.55 -10.54 -0.49
CA ASP A 10 -3.09 -9.18 -0.19
C ASP A 10 -4.12 -8.36 0.61
N CYS A 11 -3.84 -7.08 0.85
CA CYS A 11 -4.77 -6.16 1.53
C CYS A 11 -6.04 -5.86 0.73
N TRP A 12 -6.13 -6.34 -0.51
CA TRP A 12 -7.29 -6.20 -1.38
C TRP A 12 -8.13 -7.48 -1.43
N GLU A 13 -7.77 -8.49 -0.62
CA GLU A 13 -8.45 -9.78 -0.54
C GLU A 13 -8.40 -10.56 -1.86
N GLU A 14 -7.32 -10.40 -2.62
CA GLU A 14 -7.15 -11.00 -3.95
C GLU A 14 -5.90 -11.90 -4.01
N HIS A 15 -5.89 -12.82 -4.99
CA HIS A 15 -4.72 -13.63 -5.38
C HIS A 15 -4.04 -14.48 -4.28
N PRO A 16 -4.79 -15.32 -3.53
CA PRO A 16 -4.28 -16.12 -2.41
C PRO A 16 -3.21 -17.15 -2.77
N GLU A 17 -3.04 -17.44 -4.05
CA GLU A 17 -2.05 -18.35 -4.60
C GLU A 17 -0.66 -17.71 -4.77
N PHE A 18 -0.51 -16.42 -4.43
CA PHE A 18 0.74 -15.66 -4.52
C PHE A 18 1.23 -15.12 -3.17
N LEU A 19 2.44 -14.56 -3.19
CA LEU A 19 3.01 -13.78 -2.11
C LEU A 19 3.09 -12.32 -2.53
N HIS A 20 2.94 -11.43 -1.55
CA HIS A 20 2.82 -9.99 -1.77
C HIS A 20 3.87 -9.25 -0.95
N PRO A 21 4.74 -8.41 -1.56
CA PRO A 21 5.72 -7.64 -0.82
C PRO A 21 5.11 -6.76 0.27
N TYR A 22 3.92 -6.20 0.03
CA TYR A 22 3.14 -5.49 1.06
C TYR A 22 2.89 -6.36 2.30
N SER A 23 2.28 -7.53 2.13
CA SER A 23 1.95 -8.44 3.23
C SER A 23 3.22 -8.90 3.97
N LEU A 24 4.29 -9.20 3.24
CA LEU A 24 5.58 -9.56 3.83
C LEU A 24 6.20 -8.41 4.64
N ALA A 25 6.07 -7.16 4.18
CA ALA A 25 6.55 -6.01 4.93
C ALA A 25 5.82 -5.81 6.26
N THR A 26 4.53 -6.17 6.35
CA THR A 26 3.79 -6.16 7.63
C THR A 26 4.38 -7.16 8.63
N VAL A 27 4.80 -8.34 8.15
CA VAL A 27 5.46 -9.36 8.97
C VAL A 27 6.82 -8.87 9.45
N TYR A 28 7.62 -8.27 8.55
CA TYR A 28 8.89 -7.64 8.89
C TYR A 28 8.71 -6.60 10.02
N ALA A 29 7.76 -5.68 9.85
CA ALA A 29 7.49 -4.62 10.83
C ALA A 29 6.99 -5.18 12.15
N GLY A 30 6.21 -6.26 12.15
CA GLY A 30 5.79 -6.97 13.36
C GLY A 30 6.96 -7.53 14.15
N PHE A 31 7.93 -8.18 13.48
CA PHE A 31 9.14 -8.67 14.13
C PHE A 31 10.02 -7.55 14.67
N GLN A 32 10.24 -6.48 13.90
CA GLN A 32 10.96 -5.29 14.36
C GLN A 32 10.30 -4.65 15.58
N SER A 33 8.96 -4.53 15.57
CA SER A 33 8.21 -3.96 16.69
C SER A 33 8.39 -4.77 17.98
N ILE A 34 8.37 -6.11 17.90
CA ILE A 34 8.62 -6.97 19.06
C ILE A 34 10.07 -6.78 19.56
N ALA A 35 11.05 -6.76 18.65
CA ALA A 35 12.45 -6.54 19.00
C ALA A 35 12.64 -5.21 19.74
N ASP A 36 12.02 -4.14 19.25
CA ASP A 36 12.06 -2.81 19.86
C ASP A 36 11.37 -2.78 21.23
N LEU A 37 10.23 -3.45 21.39
CA LEU A 37 9.54 -3.54 22.69
C LEU A 37 10.40 -4.26 23.73
N VAL A 38 11.11 -5.33 23.34
CA VAL A 38 12.05 -6.04 24.22
C VAL A 38 13.25 -5.15 24.56
N ARG A 39 13.87 -4.52 23.56
CA ARG A 39 15.04 -3.65 23.73
C ARG A 39 14.75 -2.45 24.62
N THR A 40 13.55 -1.89 24.53
CA THR A 40 13.09 -0.75 25.33
C THR A 40 12.51 -1.13 26.69
N GLY A 41 12.51 -2.43 27.04
CA GLY A 41 11.99 -2.92 28.32
C GLY A 41 10.48 -2.87 28.46
N LYS A 42 9.73 -2.64 27.36
CA LYS A 42 8.27 -2.65 27.32
C LYS A 42 7.67 -4.05 27.19
N MET A 43 8.50 -5.05 26.89
CA MET A 43 8.14 -6.46 26.81
C MET A 43 9.27 -7.34 27.35
N HIS A 44 8.92 -8.48 27.97
CA HIS A 44 9.91 -9.47 28.37
C HIS A 44 10.57 -10.13 27.17
N ALA A 45 11.82 -10.56 27.34
CA ALA A 45 12.55 -11.28 26.30
C ALA A 45 11.75 -12.50 25.81
N VAL A 46 11.68 -12.65 24.49
CA VAL A 46 11.06 -13.81 23.83
C VAL A 46 12.15 -14.79 23.40
N SER A 47 11.84 -16.08 23.41
CA SER A 47 12.77 -17.12 22.94
C SER A 47 12.90 -17.18 21.41
N VAL A 48 12.08 -16.42 20.69
CA VAL A 48 12.04 -16.38 19.23
C VAL A 48 13.04 -15.32 18.74
N PRO A 49 13.95 -15.65 17.81
CA PRO A 49 14.96 -14.72 17.31
C PRO A 49 14.35 -13.72 16.31
N VAL A 50 13.57 -12.76 16.80
CA VAL A 50 12.79 -11.83 15.96
C VAL A 50 13.65 -10.95 15.05
N ASP A 51 14.85 -10.55 15.47
CA ASP A 51 15.78 -9.79 14.64
C ASP A 51 16.24 -10.60 13.42
N ASP A 52 16.61 -11.87 13.61
CA ASP A 52 17.01 -12.77 12.53
C ASP A 52 15.84 -13.05 11.58
N LEU A 53 14.62 -13.17 12.11
CA LEU A 53 13.43 -13.37 11.31
C LEU A 53 13.09 -12.13 10.47
N ALA A 54 13.18 -10.93 11.04
CA ALA A 54 13.03 -9.70 10.28
C ALA A 54 14.06 -9.60 9.15
N ALA A 55 15.33 -9.89 9.43
CA ALA A 55 16.39 -9.91 8.41
C ALA A 55 16.09 -10.91 7.28
N GLN A 56 15.60 -12.11 7.62
CA GLN A 56 15.19 -13.12 6.64
C GLN A 56 14.02 -12.65 5.76
N VAL A 57 12.98 -12.06 6.36
CA VAL A 57 11.82 -11.53 5.60
C VAL A 57 12.27 -10.43 4.65
N LYS A 58 13.09 -9.48 5.11
CA LYS A 58 13.64 -8.40 4.28
C LYS A 58 14.47 -8.94 3.12
N ALA A 59 15.37 -9.88 3.39
CA ALA A 59 16.18 -10.51 2.34
C ALA A 59 15.30 -11.23 1.31
N PHE A 60 14.21 -11.87 1.75
CA PHE A 60 13.26 -12.53 0.86
C PHE A 60 12.47 -11.54 0.00
N ILE A 61 12.01 -10.42 0.57
CA ILE A 61 11.37 -9.33 -0.20
C ILE A 61 12.32 -8.82 -1.30
N LEU A 62 13.58 -8.53 -0.95
CA LEU A 62 14.57 -8.03 -1.92
C LEU A 62 14.90 -9.04 -3.02
N LYS A 63 14.94 -10.33 -2.67
CA LYS A 63 15.24 -11.41 -3.62
C LYS A 63 14.10 -11.69 -4.59
N SER A 64 12.86 -11.69 -4.10
CA SER A 64 11.72 -12.25 -4.84
C SER A 64 10.65 -11.23 -5.20
N GLY A 65 10.53 -10.15 -4.42
CA GLY A 65 9.56 -9.08 -4.61
C GLY A 65 10.07 -7.89 -5.42
N VAL A 66 11.32 -7.93 -5.90
CA VAL A 66 11.94 -6.86 -6.70
C VAL A 66 12.25 -7.38 -8.09
N LYS A 67 11.86 -6.62 -9.12
CA LYS A 67 12.14 -6.91 -10.52
C LYS A 67 12.43 -5.61 -11.27
N ASP A 68 13.45 -5.62 -12.12
CA ASP A 68 13.88 -4.46 -12.91
C ASP A 68 14.09 -3.20 -12.04
N GLY A 69 14.60 -3.39 -10.82
CA GLY A 69 14.88 -2.33 -9.85
C GLY A 69 13.67 -1.78 -9.09
N LYS A 70 12.46 -2.32 -9.26
CA LYS A 70 11.24 -1.88 -8.55
C LYS A 70 10.55 -3.04 -7.85
N LEU A 71 9.71 -2.74 -6.86
CA LEU A 71 8.82 -3.71 -6.25
C LEU A 71 7.70 -4.09 -7.23
N ILE A 72 7.25 -5.34 -7.16
CA ILE A 72 6.10 -5.85 -7.93
C ILE A 72 4.94 -6.23 -7.00
N LYS A 73 3.70 -6.11 -7.47
CA LYS A 73 2.49 -6.37 -6.65
C LYS A 73 2.50 -7.75 -6.00
N LEU A 74 2.93 -8.77 -6.75
CA LEU A 74 2.90 -10.16 -6.33
C LEU A 74 3.92 -11.02 -7.07
N PHE A 75 4.29 -12.13 -6.45
CA PHE A 75 5.17 -13.15 -7.04
C PHE A 75 4.81 -14.55 -6.55
N SER A 76 5.20 -15.57 -7.32
CA SER A 76 4.99 -16.97 -6.94
C SER A 76 6.18 -17.50 -6.14
N ALA A 77 5.91 -18.21 -5.04
CA ALA A 77 6.94 -18.94 -4.30
C ALA A 77 7.50 -20.15 -5.09
N THR A 78 6.70 -20.71 -5.99
CA THR A 78 7.03 -21.89 -6.80
C THR A 78 7.17 -21.52 -8.27
N GLU A 79 8.26 -21.98 -8.89
CA GLU A 79 8.40 -21.92 -10.35
C GLU A 79 7.33 -22.76 -11.03
N GLY A 80 6.75 -22.24 -12.11
CA GLY A 80 5.73 -22.97 -12.88
C GLY A 80 4.31 -22.97 -12.31
N ASN A 81 3.99 -22.14 -11.30
CA ASN A 81 2.60 -21.97 -10.85
C ASN A 81 1.70 -21.57 -12.03
N PRO A 82 0.70 -22.38 -12.45
CA PRO A 82 -0.12 -22.09 -13.63
C PRO A 82 -0.87 -20.76 -13.55
N ALA A 83 -1.25 -20.30 -12.35
CA ALA A 83 -1.92 -19.01 -12.16
C ALA A 83 -1.05 -17.83 -12.64
N SER A 84 0.28 -18.02 -12.65
CA SER A 84 1.26 -17.03 -13.13
C SER A 84 1.03 -16.54 -14.56
N GLN A 85 0.34 -17.32 -15.40
CA GLN A 85 0.14 -16.96 -16.81
C GLN A 85 -0.93 -15.90 -17.03
N TYR A 86 -1.76 -15.62 -16.01
CA TYR A 86 -2.88 -14.70 -16.09
C TYR A 86 -2.64 -13.37 -15.39
N ILE A 87 -1.43 -13.14 -14.87
CA ILE A 87 -1.10 -11.94 -14.09
C ILE A 87 0.10 -11.23 -14.69
N ASP A 88 0.00 -9.91 -14.78
CA ASP A 88 1.15 -9.07 -15.05
C ASP A 88 2.09 -9.04 -13.84
N LYS A 89 3.10 -9.91 -13.88
CA LYS A 89 4.15 -10.03 -12.85
C LYS A 89 5.04 -8.79 -12.71
N ASN A 90 4.93 -7.82 -13.62
CA ASN A 90 5.72 -6.60 -13.61
C ASN A 90 4.89 -5.39 -13.13
N SER A 91 3.61 -5.60 -12.82
CA SER A 91 2.72 -4.55 -12.35
C SER A 91 3.07 -4.11 -10.93
N VAL A 92 2.87 -2.82 -10.69
CA VAL A 92 2.92 -2.22 -9.35
C VAL A 92 1.52 -2.17 -8.75
N ASP A 93 1.49 -2.01 -7.44
CA ASP A 93 0.30 -1.75 -6.63
C ASP A 93 0.62 -0.60 -5.67
N SER A 94 -0.31 0.33 -5.47
CA SER A 94 -0.08 1.50 -4.61
C SER A 94 0.17 1.12 -3.14
N SER A 95 -0.26 -0.06 -2.69
CA SER A 95 0.09 -0.59 -1.36
C SER A 95 1.60 -0.80 -1.18
N LEU A 96 2.39 -0.90 -2.27
CA LEU A 96 3.84 -1.07 -2.19
C LEU A 96 4.56 0.12 -1.54
N ILE A 97 3.93 1.30 -1.45
CA ILE A 97 4.39 2.41 -0.61
C ILE A 97 4.55 1.95 0.85
N GLY A 98 3.63 1.08 1.30
CA GLY A 98 3.63 0.42 2.60
C GLY A 98 4.94 -0.27 2.97
N VAL A 99 5.63 -0.88 1.99
CA VAL A 99 6.91 -1.58 2.19
C VAL A 99 7.97 -0.65 2.78
N SER A 100 7.91 0.62 2.40
CA SER A 100 8.82 1.64 2.90
C SER A 100 8.24 2.40 4.09
N MET A 101 7.00 2.85 3.96
CA MET A 101 6.32 3.58 5.02
C MET A 101 4.89 3.05 5.16
N PRO A 102 4.46 2.58 6.36
CA PRO A 102 5.14 2.74 7.65
C PRO A 102 6.12 1.60 7.99
N PHE A 103 6.20 0.54 7.19
CA PHE A 103 6.85 -0.70 7.65
C PHE A 103 8.38 -0.68 7.65
N GLN A 104 9.00 0.27 6.94
CA GLN A 104 10.44 0.49 6.94
C GLN A 104 11.27 -0.78 6.62
N ALA A 105 10.70 -1.68 5.81
CA ALA A 105 11.44 -2.84 5.31
C ALA A 105 12.54 -2.37 4.35
N ILE A 106 12.25 -1.35 3.55
CA ILE A 106 13.19 -0.66 2.65
C ILE A 106 13.12 0.84 2.94
N ALA A 107 14.27 1.54 2.94
CA ALA A 107 14.32 2.96 3.27
C ALA A 107 13.57 3.82 2.23
N ASN A 108 13.01 4.96 2.67
CA ASN A 108 12.18 5.82 1.82
C ASN A 108 12.94 6.40 0.62
N ASP A 109 14.26 6.62 0.77
CA ASP A 109 15.16 7.14 -0.26
C ASP A 109 15.94 6.04 -1.00
N ASP A 110 15.63 4.76 -0.75
CA ASP A 110 16.23 3.65 -1.46
C ASP A 110 15.85 3.69 -2.96
N PRO A 111 16.80 3.48 -3.90
CA PRO A 111 16.52 3.47 -5.32
C PRO A 111 15.35 2.56 -5.73
N ILE A 112 15.14 1.44 -5.03
CA ILE A 112 14.03 0.52 -5.29
C ILE A 112 12.69 1.19 -4.98
N VAL A 113 12.59 1.89 -3.85
CA VAL A 113 11.38 2.59 -3.43
C VAL A 113 11.12 3.77 -4.36
N LEU A 114 12.15 4.56 -4.68
CA LEU A 114 12.04 5.68 -5.61
C LEU A 114 11.50 5.24 -6.98
N LEU A 115 12.06 4.16 -7.55
CA LEU A 115 11.58 3.65 -8.84
C LEU A 115 10.17 3.04 -8.74
N THR A 116 9.84 2.41 -7.62
CA THR A 116 8.49 1.88 -7.37
C THR A 116 7.46 3.01 -7.32
N VAL A 117 7.74 4.08 -6.57
CA VAL A 117 6.84 5.23 -6.46
C VAL A 117 6.71 5.97 -7.79
N GLN A 118 7.79 6.12 -8.55
CA GLN A 118 7.73 6.68 -9.91
C GLN A 118 6.79 5.88 -10.83
N GLU A 119 6.82 4.55 -10.75
CA GLU A 119 5.91 3.71 -11.54
C GLU A 119 4.47 3.83 -11.04
N ILE A 120 4.25 3.91 -9.72
CA ILE A 120 2.93 4.18 -9.11
C ILE A 120 2.38 5.53 -9.60
N GLU A 121 3.20 6.59 -9.58
CA GLU A 121 2.81 7.90 -10.09
C GLU A 121 2.42 7.83 -11.57
N LYS A 122 3.24 7.15 -12.38
CA LYS A 122 3.00 7.02 -13.83
C LYS A 122 1.72 6.25 -14.14
N ASP A 123 1.49 5.16 -13.44
CA ASP A 123 0.48 4.16 -13.80
C ASP A 123 -0.81 4.28 -13.00
N LEU A 124 -0.73 4.78 -11.77
CA LEU A 124 -1.79 4.70 -10.76
C LEU A 124 -2.10 6.05 -10.10
N HIS A 125 -1.43 7.16 -10.44
CA HIS A 125 -1.83 8.49 -10.00
C HIS A 125 -2.49 9.25 -11.15
N ARG A 126 -3.78 9.57 -10.99
CA ARG A 126 -4.49 10.38 -11.99
C ARG A 126 -3.99 11.83 -11.92
N PRO A 127 -3.61 12.46 -13.04
CA PRO A 127 -3.25 13.88 -13.05
C PRO A 127 -4.38 14.77 -12.50
N GLY A 128 -4.09 15.52 -11.44
CA GLY A 128 -5.09 16.34 -10.72
C GLY A 128 -6.16 15.52 -9.97
N GLY A 129 -5.93 14.22 -9.80
CA GLY A 129 -6.80 13.28 -9.13
C GLY A 129 -6.12 12.53 -7.97
N GLY A 130 -6.76 11.44 -7.56
CA GLY A 130 -6.29 10.51 -6.56
C GLY A 130 -5.56 9.30 -7.15
N VAL A 131 -5.35 8.31 -6.29
CA VAL A 131 -4.48 7.16 -6.56
C VAL A 131 -5.30 5.86 -6.65
N TYR A 132 -5.08 5.07 -7.69
CA TYR A 132 -5.72 3.77 -7.92
C TYR A 132 -4.98 2.65 -7.17
N ARG A 133 -5.65 1.49 -6.94
CA ARG A 133 -5.03 0.33 -6.30
C ARG A 133 -3.95 -0.30 -7.18
N TYR A 134 -4.36 -0.79 -8.35
CA TYR A 134 -3.52 -1.40 -9.38
C TYR A 134 -4.28 -1.39 -10.73
N LYS A 135 -3.58 -1.55 -11.86
CA LYS A 135 -4.12 -1.30 -13.22
C LYS A 135 -5.35 -2.14 -13.63
N ALA A 136 -5.42 -3.38 -13.17
CA ALA A 136 -6.47 -4.33 -13.56
C ALA A 136 -7.66 -4.33 -12.58
N ASP A 137 -7.70 -3.36 -11.66
CA ASP A 137 -8.73 -3.29 -10.64
C ASP A 137 -10.09 -2.98 -11.25
N VAL A 138 -11.05 -3.88 -11.06
CA VAL A 138 -12.44 -3.70 -11.49
C VAL A 138 -13.39 -3.49 -10.32
N TYR A 139 -12.90 -3.46 -9.07
CA TYR A 139 -13.73 -3.27 -7.88
C TYR A 139 -14.35 -1.87 -7.87
N TYR A 140 -15.67 -1.77 -7.98
CA TYR A 140 -16.40 -0.53 -8.31
C TYR A 140 -15.82 0.21 -9.53
N GLY A 141 -15.29 -0.54 -10.49
CA GLY A 141 -14.64 -0.03 -11.69
C GLY A 141 -13.22 0.47 -11.50
N GLY A 142 -12.58 0.22 -10.36
CA GLY A 142 -11.21 0.68 -10.09
C GLY A 142 -11.15 2.20 -9.96
N GLY A 143 -11.79 2.75 -8.93
CA GLY A 143 -11.82 4.19 -8.67
C GLY A 143 -10.56 4.73 -8.01
N GLU A 144 -10.55 6.04 -7.76
CA GLU A 144 -9.47 6.75 -7.08
C GLU A 144 -9.65 6.62 -5.55
N TRP A 145 -8.72 5.99 -4.84
CA TRP A 145 -8.83 5.68 -3.41
C TRP A 145 -8.26 6.79 -2.52
N LEU A 146 -9.08 7.32 -1.62
CA LEU A 146 -8.69 8.44 -0.75
C LEU A 146 -7.55 8.04 0.19
N LEU A 147 -7.59 6.83 0.73
CA LEU A 147 -6.55 6.32 1.63
C LEU A 147 -5.20 6.15 0.91
N LEU A 148 -5.20 5.80 -0.38
CA LEU A 148 -3.97 5.64 -1.17
C LEU A 148 -3.41 7.00 -1.57
N THR A 149 -4.27 7.96 -1.88
CA THR A 149 -3.86 9.35 -2.08
C THR A 149 -3.23 9.93 -0.80
N ALA A 150 -3.80 9.63 0.36
CA ALA A 150 -3.23 10.02 1.64
C ALA A 150 -1.88 9.34 1.89
N TRP A 151 -1.75 8.07 1.52
CA TRP A 151 -0.52 7.30 1.67
C TRP A 151 0.63 7.84 0.80
N LEU A 152 0.35 8.16 -0.46
CA LEU A 152 1.33 8.80 -1.35
C LEU A 152 1.72 10.19 -0.83
N GLY A 153 0.74 10.96 -0.36
CA GLY A 153 1.00 12.24 0.30
C GLY A 153 1.88 12.08 1.53
N TRP A 154 1.65 11.04 2.33
CA TRP A 154 2.43 10.77 3.54
C TRP A 154 3.87 10.43 3.13
N TYR A 155 4.07 9.54 2.16
CA TYR A 155 5.39 9.26 1.59
C TYR A 155 6.12 10.53 1.14
N TYR A 156 5.45 11.44 0.42
CA TYR A 156 6.07 12.71 0.01
C TYR A 156 6.58 13.56 1.18
N THR A 157 5.88 13.57 2.32
CA THR A 157 6.40 14.26 3.52
C THR A 157 7.73 13.70 3.99
N SER A 158 7.92 12.37 3.87
CA SER A 158 9.16 11.71 4.30
C SER A 158 10.38 12.04 3.44
N ILE A 159 10.15 12.39 2.17
CA ILE A 159 11.19 12.87 1.24
C ILE A 159 11.15 14.39 1.06
N LYS A 160 10.54 15.11 2.01
CA LYS A 160 10.47 16.58 2.09
C LYS A 160 9.79 17.25 0.89
N GLN A 161 8.93 16.53 0.18
CA GLN A 161 8.14 17.04 -0.93
C GLN A 161 6.78 17.58 -0.46
N PHE A 162 6.81 18.54 0.47
CA PHE A 162 5.62 19.02 1.18
C PHE A 162 4.55 19.64 0.27
N ASP A 163 4.96 20.33 -0.80
CA ASP A 163 3.99 20.91 -1.75
C ASP A 163 3.20 19.84 -2.50
N GLN A 164 3.81 18.68 -2.76
CA GLN A 164 3.11 17.55 -3.37
C GLN A 164 2.13 16.93 -2.37
N ALA A 165 2.58 16.73 -1.12
CA ALA A 165 1.72 16.22 -0.05
C ALA A 165 0.50 17.12 0.19
N LYS A 166 0.67 18.45 0.20
CA LYS A 166 -0.42 19.42 0.36
C LYS A 166 -1.44 19.32 -0.77
N ARG A 167 -1.01 19.23 -2.04
CA ARG A 167 -1.93 19.06 -3.17
C ARG A 167 -2.77 17.79 -3.08
N LEU A 168 -2.18 16.69 -2.63
CA LEU A 168 -2.93 15.44 -2.42
C LEU A 168 -3.90 15.55 -1.24
N CYS A 169 -3.52 16.25 -0.17
CA CYS A 169 -4.40 16.56 0.96
C CYS A 169 -5.61 17.40 0.53
N GLU A 170 -5.37 18.47 -0.23
CA GLU A 170 -6.42 19.34 -0.78
C GLU A 170 -7.38 18.55 -1.69
N TRP A 171 -6.85 17.62 -2.49
CA TRP A 171 -7.70 16.73 -3.29
C TRP A 171 -8.60 15.87 -2.39
N ILE A 172 -8.06 15.23 -1.34
CA ILE A 172 -8.86 14.42 -0.41
C ILE A 172 -9.96 15.27 0.24
N GLU A 173 -9.64 16.47 0.70
CA GLU A 173 -10.58 17.40 1.32
C GLU A 173 -11.70 17.80 0.36
N SER A 174 -11.37 17.99 -0.93
CA SER A 174 -12.37 18.29 -1.97
C SER A 174 -13.37 17.17 -2.22
N LYS A 175 -13.07 15.94 -1.78
CA LYS A 175 -13.91 14.75 -1.93
C LYS A 175 -14.78 14.44 -0.70
N ALA A 176 -14.61 15.19 0.39
CA ALA A 176 -15.51 15.11 1.53
C ALA A 176 -16.92 15.59 1.15
N ASP A 177 -17.96 14.95 1.68
CA ASP A 177 -19.32 15.45 1.52
C ASP A 177 -19.66 16.56 2.54
N ALA A 178 -20.92 17.01 2.55
CA ALA A 178 -21.38 18.10 3.41
C ALA A 178 -21.22 17.81 4.92
N ASP A 179 -21.18 16.54 5.32
CA ASP A 179 -20.97 16.12 6.71
C ASP A 179 -19.48 15.83 7.00
N GLY A 180 -18.61 16.01 6.00
CA GLY A 180 -17.17 15.76 6.10
C GLY A 180 -16.78 14.30 5.90
N PHE A 181 -17.67 13.42 5.41
CA PHE A 181 -17.36 12.00 5.25
C PHE A 181 -16.49 11.75 4.03
N LEU A 182 -15.43 10.97 4.25
CA LEU A 182 -14.51 10.47 3.22
C LEU A 182 -14.91 9.04 2.83
N ALA A 183 -15.12 8.82 1.54
CA ALA A 183 -15.44 7.51 0.99
C ALA A 183 -14.22 6.58 0.92
N GLU A 184 -14.45 5.32 0.60
CA GLU A 184 -13.40 4.36 0.20
C GLU A 184 -12.71 4.79 -1.09
N GLN A 185 -13.50 5.10 -2.12
CA GLN A 185 -13.03 5.50 -3.44
C GLN A 185 -13.99 6.49 -4.12
N VAL A 186 -13.47 7.20 -5.13
CA VAL A 186 -14.25 8.05 -6.03
C VAL A 186 -14.28 7.41 -7.41
N SER A 187 -15.49 7.17 -7.93
CA SER A 187 -15.71 6.53 -9.25
C SER A 187 -16.06 7.55 -10.35
N GLU A 188 -15.55 8.78 -10.27
CA GLU A 188 -15.69 9.80 -11.33
C GLU A 188 -14.85 9.44 -12.56
N HIS A 189 -13.67 8.86 -12.35
CA HIS A 189 -12.75 8.42 -13.40
C HIS A 189 -12.31 6.97 -13.15
N PRO A 190 -13.25 6.00 -13.23
CA PRO A 190 -12.93 4.59 -13.03
C PRO A 190 -12.00 4.10 -14.16
N MET A 191 -11.07 3.20 -13.82
CA MET A 191 -10.26 2.50 -14.83
C MET A 191 -11.12 1.60 -15.73
N ASP A 192 -12.20 1.04 -15.19
CA ASP A 192 -13.14 0.17 -15.88
C ASP A 192 -14.59 0.60 -15.59
N SER A 193 -15.12 1.47 -16.44
CA SER A 193 -16.47 2.03 -16.26
C SER A 193 -17.60 1.00 -16.39
N GLU A 194 -17.38 -0.10 -17.12
CA GLU A 194 -18.39 -1.15 -17.31
C GLU A 194 -18.66 -1.92 -16.01
N HIS A 195 -17.67 -1.97 -15.12
CA HIS A 195 -17.77 -2.69 -13.85
C HIS A 195 -18.37 -1.88 -12.70
N VAL A 196 -18.57 -0.56 -12.86
CA VAL A 196 -19.17 0.28 -11.79
C VAL A 196 -20.58 -0.19 -11.41
N GLN A 197 -21.49 -0.25 -12.38
CA GLN A 197 -22.90 -0.59 -12.12
C GLN A 197 -23.12 -2.02 -11.62
N PRO A 198 -22.41 -3.05 -12.14
CA PRO A 198 -22.45 -4.40 -11.57
C PRO A 198 -22.14 -4.43 -10.06
N TRP A 199 -21.10 -3.72 -9.60
CA TRP A 199 -20.75 -3.66 -8.18
C TRP A 199 -21.80 -2.93 -7.35
N VAL A 200 -22.24 -1.75 -7.82
CA VAL A 200 -23.27 -0.96 -7.14
C VAL A 200 -24.57 -1.75 -6.97
N LYS A 201 -24.99 -2.50 -8.00
CA LYS A 201 -26.18 -3.36 -7.94
C LYS A 201 -26.01 -4.51 -6.94
N LYS A 202 -24.80 -5.06 -6.83
CA LYS A 202 -24.50 -6.22 -6.00
C LYS A 202 -24.41 -5.85 -4.52
N TRP A 203 -23.67 -4.79 -4.19
CA TRP A 203 -23.26 -4.46 -2.82
C TRP A 203 -23.73 -3.08 -2.32
N GLY A 204 -24.46 -2.33 -3.16
CA GLY A 204 -24.85 -0.96 -2.85
C GLY A 204 -23.75 0.05 -3.22
N PRO A 205 -23.94 1.34 -2.88
CA PRO A 205 -22.95 2.36 -3.19
C PRO A 205 -21.60 2.10 -2.50
N VAL A 206 -20.54 2.74 -3.00
CA VAL A 206 -19.22 2.73 -2.36
C VAL A 206 -19.32 3.10 -0.89
N ALA A 207 -18.57 2.40 -0.03
CA ALA A 207 -18.56 2.64 1.41
C ALA A 207 -18.23 4.11 1.73
N LYS A 208 -19.12 4.77 2.47
CA LYS A 208 -18.94 6.13 2.96
C LYS A 208 -19.72 6.34 4.27
N PRO A 209 -19.06 6.74 5.38
CA PRO A 209 -17.60 6.95 5.51
C PRO A 209 -16.80 5.64 5.51
N LEU A 210 -15.56 5.69 5.03
CA LEU A 210 -14.56 4.65 5.30
C LEU A 210 -13.62 5.12 6.41
N THR A 211 -13.63 4.42 7.54
CA THR A 211 -12.78 4.74 8.70
C THR A 211 -11.29 4.80 8.33
N TRP A 212 -10.82 3.93 7.43
CA TRP A 212 -9.42 3.94 6.99
C TRP A 212 -9.07 5.20 6.19
N SER A 213 -9.93 5.67 5.29
CA SER A 213 -9.73 6.95 4.59
C SER A 213 -9.59 8.11 5.58
N HIS A 214 -10.44 8.18 6.60
CA HIS A 214 -10.33 9.18 7.66
C HIS A 214 -9.04 9.07 8.48
N ALA A 215 -8.65 7.85 8.87
CA ALA A 215 -7.40 7.63 9.61
C ALA A 215 -6.17 8.07 8.81
N MET A 216 -6.12 7.73 7.51
CA MET A 216 -5.01 8.13 6.64
C MET A 216 -4.97 9.63 6.40
N TYR A 217 -6.12 10.29 6.27
CA TYR A 217 -6.20 11.75 6.21
C TYR A 217 -5.62 12.42 7.48
N ILE A 218 -5.94 11.90 8.67
CA ILE A 218 -5.37 12.40 9.93
C ILE A 218 -3.84 12.21 9.97
N ILE A 219 -3.35 11.05 9.53
CA ILE A 219 -1.91 10.78 9.46
C ILE A 219 -1.22 11.78 8.53
N LEU A 220 -1.75 11.97 7.32
CA LEU A 220 -1.18 12.92 6.35
C LEU A 220 -1.18 14.34 6.88
N THR A 221 -2.30 14.82 7.41
CA THR A 221 -2.41 16.19 7.94
C THR A 221 -1.45 16.45 9.10
N ASN A 222 -1.24 15.47 9.98
CA ASN A 222 -0.24 15.57 11.05
C ASN A 222 1.19 15.59 10.48
N ALA A 223 1.52 14.71 9.55
CA ALA A 223 2.84 14.68 8.92
C ALA A 223 3.17 15.99 8.18
N ILE A 224 2.18 16.59 7.51
CA ILE A 224 2.34 17.91 6.88
C ILE A 224 2.59 18.99 7.95
N LYS A 225 1.86 18.99 9.06
CA LYS A 225 2.05 19.97 10.14
C LYS A 225 3.44 19.87 10.77
N GLU A 226 3.90 18.66 11.09
CA GLU A 226 5.22 18.41 11.67
C GLU A 226 6.36 18.84 10.73
N GLY A 227 6.20 18.65 9.42
CA GLY A 227 7.21 19.08 8.44
C GLY A 227 7.29 20.59 8.21
N ASN A 228 6.28 21.37 8.62
CA ASN A 228 6.30 22.83 8.55
C ASN A 228 6.74 23.50 9.87
N ALA A 229 6.97 22.72 10.94
CA ALA A 229 7.44 23.19 12.25
C ALA A 229 8.97 23.24 12.31
#